data_AF-A0ABD4WB42-F1
#
_entry.id   AF-A0ABD4WB42-F1
#
_cell.length_a   1.000
_cell.length_b   1.000
_cell.length_c   1.000
_cell.angle_alpha   90.00
_cell.angle_beta   90.00
_cell.angle_gamma   90.00
#
_symmetry.space_group_name_H-M   'P 1'
#
loop_
_entity.id
_entity.type
_entity.pdbx_description
1 polymer ?
#
loop_
_entity_poly.entity_id
_entity_poly.type
_entity_poly.pdbx_seq_one_letter_code
_entity_poly.pdbx_strand_id
1 'polypeptide(L)'
;MTQIKFDFGHPSADGIADLAGEKIHVVPTDRFRSGSRIVVRDSFEVRLDERGTATVIVPPTDSTFAYEVTVGESEDTWRFVRCVQVPDSNTVLNFSDLVEVDSTTLTPVQTGNPLADIDQSDVDWALSTINA
;
A
#
# COMPACT_ATOMS: atom_id res chain seq x y z
N MET A 1 9.52 -13.83 5.59
CA MET A 1 9.90 -12.95 4.46
C MET A 1 8.78 -13.07 3.46
N THR A 2 8.20 -11.95 3.06
CA THR A 2 6.99 -11.92 2.24
C THR A 2 7.32 -11.50 0.81
N GLN A 3 6.69 -12.15 -0.16
CA GLN A 3 6.76 -11.78 -1.57
C GLN A 3 5.60 -10.86 -1.94
N ILE A 4 5.91 -9.73 -2.58
CA ILE A 4 4.93 -8.76 -3.08
C ILE A 4 5.09 -8.66 -4.59
N LYS A 5 3.99 -8.87 -5.33
CA LYS A 5 3.89 -8.64 -6.76
C LYS A 5 3.34 -7.24 -7.04
N PHE A 6 4.14 -6.43 -7.71
CA PHE A 6 3.72 -5.22 -8.39
C PHE A 6 3.20 -5.57 -9.79
N ASP A 7 2.10 -4.94 -10.18
CA ASP A 7 1.43 -5.11 -11.46
C ASP A 7 0.75 -3.78 -11.79
N PHE A 8 1.39 -2.98 -12.64
CA PHE A 8 0.97 -1.62 -12.93
C PHE A 8 0.81 -1.41 -14.42
N GLY A 9 -0.26 -0.71 -14.76
CA GLY A 9 -0.51 -0.21 -16.09
C GLY A 9 -1.10 1.19 -16.03
N HIS A 10 -1.24 1.81 -17.20
CA HIS A 10 -1.84 3.12 -17.36
C HIS A 10 -2.93 3.10 -18.45
N PRO A 11 -3.92 3.99 -18.38
CA PRO A 11 -4.93 4.11 -19.44
C PRO A 11 -4.28 4.37 -20.80
N SER A 12 -4.83 3.74 -21.83
CA SER A 12 -4.48 3.93 -23.24
C SER A 12 -5.74 3.89 -24.11
N ALA A 13 -5.62 4.24 -25.39
CA ALA A 13 -6.75 4.16 -26.33
C ALA A 13 -7.27 2.72 -26.53
N ASP A 14 -6.42 1.73 -26.26
CA ASP A 14 -6.69 0.30 -26.47
C ASP A 14 -6.98 -0.46 -25.15
N GLY A 15 -7.10 0.26 -24.02
CA GLY A 15 -7.37 -0.32 -22.71
C GLY A 15 -6.33 0.07 -21.66
N ILE A 16 -5.70 -0.93 -21.04
CA ILE A 16 -4.62 -0.75 -20.06
C ILE A 16 -3.31 -1.11 -20.75
N ALA A 17 -2.40 -0.15 -20.86
CA ALA A 17 -1.04 -0.37 -21.34
C ALA A 17 -0.09 -0.68 -20.18
N ASP A 18 0.88 -1.56 -20.43
CA ASP A 18 1.89 -1.97 -19.46
C ASP A 18 2.79 -0.78 -19.07
N LEU A 19 3.01 -0.57 -17.77
CA LEU A 19 3.91 0.49 -17.27
C LEU A 19 5.38 0.02 -17.32
N ALA A 20 5.84 -0.38 -18.50
CA ALA A 20 7.11 -1.09 -18.67
C ALA A 20 8.34 -0.24 -18.30
N GLY A 21 9.29 -0.84 -17.59
CA GLY A 21 10.56 -0.22 -17.23
C GLY A 21 10.49 0.81 -16.08
N GLU A 22 9.29 1.09 -15.59
CA GLU A 22 9.03 2.06 -14.52
C GLU A 22 9.74 1.68 -13.22
N LYS A 23 10.17 2.69 -12.45
CA LYS A 23 10.81 2.48 -11.15
C LYS A 23 9.80 2.48 -10.02
N ILE A 24 10.02 1.56 -9.10
CA ILE A 24 9.33 1.48 -7.82
C ILE A 24 10.35 1.68 -6.71
N HIS A 25 10.13 2.68 -5.86
CA HIS A 25 10.91 2.92 -4.66
C HIS A 25 10.15 2.38 -3.45
N VAL A 26 10.80 1.53 -2.66
CA VAL A 26 10.21 0.93 -1.46
C VAL A 26 11.03 1.37 -0.25
N VAL A 27 10.39 2.08 0.69
CA VAL A 27 11.04 2.68 1.85
C VAL A 27 10.25 2.34 3.12
N PRO A 28 10.86 1.81 4.18
CA PRO A 28 10.14 1.67 5.45
C PRO A 28 9.90 3.06 6.07
N THR A 29 8.75 3.28 6.71
CA THR A 29 8.41 4.59 7.31
C THR A 29 9.31 4.95 8.49
N ASP A 30 9.84 3.95 9.20
CA ASP A 30 10.81 4.08 10.27
C ASP A 30 11.84 2.93 10.21
N ARG A 31 12.92 3.05 10.98
CA ARG A 31 13.79 1.90 11.27
C ARG A 31 12.99 0.82 12.02
N PHE A 32 13.35 -0.43 11.80
CA PHE A 32 12.69 -1.55 12.47
C PHE A 32 13.68 -2.65 12.82
N ARG A 33 13.22 -3.66 13.57
CA ARG A 33 14.01 -4.84 13.93
C ARG A 33 13.63 -6.03 13.07
N SER A 34 14.63 -6.76 12.58
CA SER A 34 14.44 -8.07 11.95
C SER A 34 15.34 -9.08 12.67
N GLY A 35 14.74 -9.82 13.62
CA GLY A 35 15.51 -10.59 14.60
C GLY A 35 16.40 -9.67 15.45
N SER A 36 17.72 -9.88 15.43
CA SER A 36 18.71 -9.04 16.10
C SER A 36 19.23 -7.87 15.25
N ARG A 37 18.86 -7.79 13.96
CA ARG A 37 19.31 -6.75 13.03
C ARG A 37 18.43 -5.50 13.15
N ILE A 38 19.06 -4.32 13.24
CA ILE A 38 18.37 -3.04 13.00
C ILE A 38 18.41 -2.76 11.51
N VAL A 39 17.24 -2.57 10.91
CA VAL A 39 17.09 -2.11 9.52
C VAL A 39 16.80 -0.62 9.56
N VAL A 40 17.63 0.18 8.90
CA VAL A 40 17.49 1.65 8.86
C VAL A 40 16.46 2.06 7.80
N ARG A 41 15.99 3.32 7.88
CA ARG A 41 15.15 3.93 6.85
C ARG A 41 15.99 4.26 5.61
N ASP A 42 16.26 3.24 4.82
CA ASP A 42 16.86 3.33 3.50
C ASP A 42 15.93 2.68 2.47
N SER A 43 16.04 3.12 1.22
CA SER A 43 15.21 2.65 0.11
C SER A 43 15.90 1.54 -0.67
N PHE A 44 15.11 0.68 -1.31
CA PHE A 44 15.58 -0.07 -2.47
C PHE A 44 14.68 0.21 -3.68
N GLU A 45 15.24 -0.02 -4.86
CA GLU A 45 14.55 0.18 -6.13
C GLU A 45 14.32 -1.15 -6.84
N VAL A 46 13.18 -1.28 -7.51
CA VAL A 46 12.93 -2.34 -8.49
C VAL A 46 12.36 -1.71 -9.76
N ARG A 47 12.72 -2.26 -10.92
CA ARG A 47 12.13 -1.87 -12.20
C ARG A 47 11.08 -2.87 -12.63
N LEU A 48 9.97 -2.37 -13.17
CA LEU A 48 8.95 -3.19 -13.81
C LEU A 48 9.48 -3.78 -15.12
N ASP A 49 9.08 -5.00 -15.42
CA ASP A 49 9.38 -5.67 -16.67
C ASP A 49 8.54 -5.13 -17.84
N GLU A 50 8.66 -5.75 -19.02
CA GLU A 50 7.90 -5.37 -20.22
C GLU A 50 6.38 -5.48 -20.06
N ARG A 51 5.91 -6.15 -19.01
CA ARG A 51 4.48 -6.32 -18.67
C ARG A 51 4.04 -5.41 -17.53
N GLY A 52 4.89 -4.46 -17.11
CA GLY A 52 4.56 -3.60 -15.97
C GLY A 52 4.56 -4.37 -14.64
N THR A 53 5.28 -5.49 -14.54
CA THR A 53 5.30 -6.31 -13.32
C THR A 53 6.67 -6.42 -12.69
N ALA A 54 6.70 -6.61 -11.37
CA ALA A 54 7.90 -6.98 -10.62
C ALA A 54 7.51 -7.74 -9.36
N THR A 55 8.38 -8.62 -8.87
CA THR A 55 8.19 -9.27 -7.55
C THR A 55 9.37 -8.97 -6.65
N VAL A 56 9.09 -8.50 -5.44
CA VAL A 56 10.10 -8.18 -4.43
C VAL A 56 9.91 -9.03 -3.18
N ILE A 57 10.99 -9.23 -2.43
CA ILE A 57 10.97 -9.92 -1.14
C ILE A 57 11.29 -8.88 -0.06
N VAL A 58 10.39 -8.73 0.90
CA VAL A 58 10.57 -7.81 2.03
C VAL A 58 10.31 -8.48 3.37
N PRO A 59 10.92 -7.99 4.47
CA PRO A 59 10.45 -8.31 5.81
C PRO A 59 8.96 -7.98 5.99
N PRO A 60 8.18 -8.83 6.68
CA PRO A 60 6.82 -8.45 7.06
C PRO A 60 6.84 -7.28 8.06
N THR A 61 5.76 -6.52 8.08
CA THR A 61 5.54 -5.44 9.04
C THR A 61 4.94 -5.98 10.34
N ASP A 62 5.11 -5.22 11.43
CA ASP A 62 4.67 -5.59 12.79
C ASP A 62 3.89 -4.45 13.48
N SER A 63 3.30 -3.54 12.70
CA SER A 63 2.63 -2.32 13.16
C SER A 63 3.55 -1.26 13.80
N THR A 64 4.88 -1.46 13.80
CA THR A 64 5.83 -0.40 14.19
C THR A 64 6.35 0.40 13.00
N PHE A 65 6.14 -0.10 11.78
CA PHE A 65 6.45 0.57 10.53
C PHE A 65 5.49 0.08 9.43
N ALA A 66 5.49 0.80 8.31
CA ALA A 66 4.87 0.40 7.04
C ALA A 66 5.89 0.58 5.91
N TYR A 67 5.56 0.11 4.70
CA TYR A 67 6.32 0.44 3.51
C TYR A 67 5.65 1.57 2.73
N GLU A 68 6.34 2.68 2.58
CA GLU A 68 6.03 3.71 1.59
C GLU A 68 6.53 3.24 0.22
N VAL A 69 5.61 3.02 -0.70
CA VAL A 69 5.88 2.60 -2.07
C VAL A 69 5.55 3.74 -3.01
N THR A 70 6.58 4.28 -3.66
CA THR A 70 6.45 5.29 -4.72
C THR A 70 6.58 4.63 -6.08
N VAL A 71 5.64 4.89 -6.97
CA VAL A 71 5.66 4.46 -8.38
C VAL A 71 5.83 5.69 -9.25
N GLY A 72 6.73 5.63 -10.23
CA GLY A 72 7.04 6.78 -11.08
C GLY A 72 8.04 7.75 -10.45
N GLU A 73 8.63 8.57 -11.30
CA GLU A 73 9.52 9.68 -10.95
C GLU A 73 8.71 10.99 -10.81
N SER A 74 9.34 12.04 -10.30
CA SER A 74 8.66 13.32 -9.99
C SER A 74 8.01 14.01 -11.19
N GLU A 75 8.48 13.74 -12.40
CA GLU A 75 7.95 14.31 -13.65
C GLU A 75 6.75 13.52 -14.21
N ASP A 76 6.51 12.30 -13.70
CA ASP A 76 5.48 11.41 -14.21
C ASP A 76 4.09 11.79 -13.70
N THR A 77 3.18 12.04 -14.63
CA THR A 77 1.79 12.41 -14.30
C THR A 77 1.00 11.31 -13.57
N TRP A 78 1.43 10.06 -13.69
CA TRP A 78 0.86 8.90 -13.01
C TRP A 78 1.54 8.58 -11.68
N ARG A 79 2.52 9.39 -11.24
CA ARG A 79 3.22 9.17 -9.99
C ARG A 79 2.23 9.11 -8.83
N PHE A 80 2.37 8.08 -7.99
CA PHE A 80 1.63 7.98 -6.73
C PHE A 80 2.47 7.35 -5.63
N VAL A 81 2.01 7.52 -4.39
CA VAL A 81 2.62 6.94 -3.19
C VAL A 81 1.54 6.25 -2.39
N ARG A 82 1.79 5.01 -1.94
CA ARG A 82 0.96 4.32 -0.95
C ARG A 82 1.81 3.84 0.21
N CYS A 83 1.31 4.01 1.43
CA CYS A 83 1.90 3.40 2.62
C CYS A 83 1.13 2.13 2.95
N VAL A 84 1.79 0.96 2.95
CA VAL A 84 1.13 -0.34 3.07
C VAL A 84 1.69 -1.19 4.21
N GLN A 85 0.81 -1.96 4.83
CA GLN A 85 1.18 -3.05 5.75
C GLN A 85 1.40 -4.35 4.96
N VAL A 86 2.47 -5.07 5.29
CA VAL A 86 2.87 -6.32 4.62
C VAL A 86 2.78 -7.46 5.64
N PRO A 87 1.75 -8.32 5.58
CA PRO A 87 1.65 -9.43 6.51
C PRO A 87 2.73 -10.48 6.25
N ASP A 88 3.09 -11.27 7.26
CA ASP A 88 3.94 -12.44 7.07
C ASP A 88 3.17 -13.50 6.29
N SER A 89 3.68 -13.87 5.12
CA SER A 89 2.99 -14.77 4.19
C SER A 89 3.95 -15.73 3.52
N ASN A 90 3.48 -16.96 3.30
CA ASN A 90 4.15 -17.98 2.50
C ASN A 90 3.67 -17.98 1.03
N THR A 91 2.71 -17.12 0.67
CA THR A 91 2.24 -16.93 -0.71
C THR A 91 2.66 -15.55 -1.22
N VAL A 92 2.70 -15.42 -2.55
CA VAL A 92 2.88 -14.11 -3.19
C VAL A 92 1.62 -13.28 -2.96
N LEU A 93 1.78 -12.06 -2.46
CA LEU A 93 0.68 -11.11 -2.27
C LEU A 93 0.70 -10.09 -3.41
N ASN A 94 -0.45 -9.72 -3.95
CA ASN A 94 -0.51 -8.59 -4.88
C ASN A 94 -0.44 -7.28 -4.10
N PHE A 95 0.29 -6.30 -4.62
CA PHE A 95 0.36 -4.97 -4.02
C PHE A 95 -1.01 -4.28 -3.91
N SER A 96 -1.93 -4.58 -4.84
CA SER A 96 -3.32 -4.13 -4.81
C SER A 96 -4.09 -4.60 -3.58
N ASP A 97 -3.71 -5.75 -3.02
CA ASP A 97 -4.45 -6.42 -1.95
C ASP A 97 -3.91 -6.02 -0.56
N LEU A 98 -2.81 -5.27 -0.52
CA LEU A 98 -2.22 -4.80 0.73
C LEU A 98 -3.03 -3.65 1.31
N VAL A 99 -3.20 -3.70 2.64
CA VAL A 99 -3.89 -2.67 3.42
C VAL A 99 -3.07 -1.38 3.37
N GLU A 100 -3.70 -0.31 2.89
CA GLU A 100 -3.13 1.02 2.94
C GLU A 100 -3.34 1.62 4.33
N VAL A 101 -2.32 2.27 4.86
CA VAL A 101 -2.32 2.91 6.17
C VAL A 101 -1.80 4.33 6.07
N ASP A 102 -2.19 5.16 7.04
CA ASP A 102 -1.58 6.47 7.20
C ASP A 102 -0.11 6.31 7.63
N SER A 103 0.78 7.09 7.03
CA SER A 103 2.23 6.91 7.17
C SER A 103 2.76 7.21 8.57
N THR A 104 1.99 7.95 9.37
CA THR A 104 2.38 8.39 10.71
C THR A 104 1.71 7.56 11.80
N THR A 105 0.40 7.35 11.68
CA THR A 105 -0.41 6.64 12.67
C THR A 105 -0.45 5.13 12.44
N LEU A 106 -0.10 4.68 11.23
CA LEU A 106 -0.15 3.28 10.80
C LEU A 106 -1.54 2.64 10.89
N THR A 107 -2.59 3.45 11.02
CA THR A 107 -3.98 2.98 10.98
C THR A 107 -4.46 2.89 9.54
N PRO A 108 -5.32 1.90 9.19
CA PRO A 108 -5.87 1.78 7.85
C PRO A 108 -6.52 3.08 7.38
N VAL A 109 -6.18 3.51 6.16
CA VAL A 109 -6.94 4.57 5.48
C VAL A 109 -8.15 3.93 4.82
N GLN A 110 -9.34 4.46 5.10
CA GLN A 110 -10.56 3.99 4.44
C GLN A 110 -10.57 4.48 2.99
N THR A 111 -10.06 3.68 2.07
CA THR A 111 -10.29 3.90 0.65
C THR A 111 -11.59 3.20 0.25
N GLY A 112 -12.73 3.90 0.38
CA GLY A 112 -13.96 3.56 -0.37
C GLY A 112 -15.10 2.81 0.35
N ASN A 113 -15.55 3.24 1.53
CA ASN A 113 -16.93 2.99 1.96
C ASN A 113 -17.50 4.16 2.78
N PRO A 114 -18.45 4.96 2.27
CA PRO A 114 -19.08 6.05 3.04
C PRO A 114 -19.88 5.58 4.26
N LEU A 115 -20.06 4.27 4.43
CA LEU A 115 -20.74 3.66 5.59
C LEU A 115 -19.78 3.06 6.62
N ALA A 116 -18.46 3.15 6.41
CA ALA A 116 -17.48 2.53 7.32
C ALA A 116 -17.22 3.37 8.59
N ASP A 117 -17.81 4.56 8.69
CA ASP A 117 -17.83 5.39 9.90
C ASP A 117 -19.22 5.42 10.56
N ILE A 118 -20.16 4.58 10.10
CA ILE A 118 -21.45 4.42 10.79
C ILE A 118 -21.23 3.57 12.03
N ASP A 119 -21.46 4.16 13.20
CA ASP A 119 -21.42 3.47 14.48
C ASP A 119 -22.80 3.42 15.16
N GLN A 120 -22.86 2.85 16.38
CA GLN A 120 -24.11 2.69 17.12
C GLN A 120 -24.77 4.05 17.46
N SER A 121 -23.99 5.12 17.59
CA SER A 121 -24.49 6.46 17.89
C SER A 121 -25.29 7.05 16.72
N ASP A 122 -24.90 6.74 15.48
CA ASP A 122 -25.65 7.13 14.29
C ASP A 122 -27.01 6.43 14.20
N VAL A 123 -27.04 5.15 14.59
CA VAL A 123 -28.28 4.36 14.68
C VAL A 123 -29.20 4.91 15.78
N ASP A 124 -28.64 5.25 16.94
CA ASP A 124 -29.37 5.78 18.08
C ASP A 124 -29.96 7.18 17.79
N TRP A 125 -29.22 8.03 17.05
CA TRP A 125 -29.73 9.32 16.57
C TRP A 125 -30.92 9.14 15.63
N ALA A 126 -30.83 8.23 14.65
CA ALA A 126 -31.91 7.97 13.70
C ALA A 126 -33.18 7.46 14.40
N LEU A 127 -33.04 6.54 15.35
CA LEU A 127 -34.14 6.00 16.16
C LEU A 127 -34.81 7.08 17.03
N SER A 128 -34.03 8.00 17.60
CA SER A 128 -34.58 9.08 18.41
C SER A 128 -35.39 10.08 17.58
N THR A 129 -35.00 10.30 16.32
CA THR A 129 -35.68 11.24 15.41
C THR A 129 -36.96 10.66 14.82
N ILE A 130 -37.04 9.34 14.64
CA ILE A 130 -38.24 8.64 14.15
C ILE A 130 -39.31 8.48 15.24
N ASN A 131 -38.89 8.32 16.50
CA ASN A 131 -39.79 8.11 17.63
C ASN A 131 -40.15 9.41 18.39
N ALA A 132 -39.80 10.57 17.83
CA ALA A 132 -40.11 11.90 18.38
C ALA A 132 -41.41 12.48 17.82
#